data_AF-A0A8K0P1Z6-F1
#
_entry.id   AF-A0A8K0P1Z6-F1
#
_cell.length_a   1.000
_cell.length_b   1.000
_cell.length_c   1.000
_cell.angle_alpha   90.00
_cell.angle_beta   90.00
_cell.angle_gamma   90.00
#
_symmetry.space_group_name_H-M   'P 1'
#
loop_
_entity.id
_entity.type
_entity.pdbx_description
1 polymer ?
#
loop_
_entity_poly.entity_id
_entity_poly.type
_entity_poly.pdbx_seq_one_letter_code
_entity_poly.pdbx_strand_id
1 'polypeptide(L)' 'MDSQCHCNDGFGGCSCEVPDENECKYRPCDVFAHCTNTLGSFQCTCFPGYDGDGFSCQENVWNEDF' A
#
# COMPACT_ATOMS: atom_id res chain seq x y z
N MET A 1 4.59 -16.88 -15.05
CA MET A 1 4.10 -17.11 -13.68
C MET A 1 3.63 -15.78 -13.17
N ASP A 2 2.40 -15.40 -13.52
CA ASP A 2 1.72 -14.24 -12.96
C ASP A 2 0.23 -14.49 -13.19
N SER A 3 -0.39 -15.21 -12.26
CA SER A 3 -1.83 -15.45 -12.27
C SER A 3 -2.48 -14.37 -11.44
N GLN A 4 -2.43 -13.12 -11.93
CA GLN A 4 -3.28 -12.06 -11.40
C GLN A 4 -4.72 -12.37 -11.77
N CYS A 5 -5.46 -12.90 -10.80
CA CYS A 5 -6.90 -13.07 -10.88
C CYS A 5 -7.53 -11.68 -10.98
N HIS A 6 -8.01 -11.32 -12.17
CA HIS A 6 -8.82 -10.13 -12.38
C HIS A 6 -10.22 -10.40 -11.83
N CYS A 7 -10.50 -9.85 -10.67
CA CYS A 7 -11.83 -9.86 -10.06
C CYS A 7 -12.54 -8.51 -10.29
N ASN A 8 -13.85 -8.48 -10.09
CA ASN A 8 -14.60 -7.23 -10.04
C ASN A 8 -14.22 -6.43 -8.77
N ASP A 9 -14.37 -5.11 -8.81
CA ASP A 9 -14.10 -4.22 -7.68
C ASP A 9 -14.77 -4.73 -6.39
N GLY A 10 -13.98 -4.87 -5.32
CA GLY A 10 -14.47 -5.33 -4.02
C GLY A 10 -14.45 -6.84 -3.81
N PHE A 11 -13.80 -7.64 -4.67
CA PHE A 11 -13.65 -9.09 -4.49
C PHE A 11 -12.23 -9.59 -4.76
N GLY A 12 -11.66 -10.38 -3.86
CA GLY A 12 -10.34 -10.99 -3.96
C GLY A 12 -10.29 -12.52 -3.92
N GLY A 13 -9.05 -13.04 -3.94
CA GLY A 13 -8.76 -14.47 -4.02
C GLY A 13 -8.86 -15.05 -5.43
N CYS A 14 -8.31 -16.26 -5.65
CA CYS A 14 -8.34 -16.89 -6.97
C CYS A 14 -9.74 -17.25 -7.48
N SER A 15 -10.72 -17.33 -6.59
CA SER A 15 -12.13 -17.57 -6.92
C SER A 15 -12.99 -16.30 -6.97
N CYS A 16 -12.46 -15.12 -6.64
CA CYS A 16 -13.23 -13.86 -6.52
C CYS A 16 -14.44 -13.95 -5.57
N GLU A 17 -14.37 -14.82 -4.56
CA GLU A 17 -15.43 -15.03 -3.56
C GLU A 17 -15.14 -14.35 -2.22
N VAL A 18 -13.91 -13.85 -2.04
CA VAL A 18 -13.51 -13.16 -0.81
C VAL A 18 -13.88 -11.69 -0.99
N PRO A 19 -14.70 -11.06 -0.13
CA PRO A 19 -14.89 -9.62 -0.21
C PRO A 19 -13.55 -8.91 0.05
N ASP A 20 -13.17 -7.99 -0.85
CA ASP A 20 -12.02 -7.10 -0.71
C ASP A 20 -12.46 -5.90 0.12
N GLU A 21 -12.00 -5.85 1.36
CA GLU A 21 -12.20 -4.67 2.20
C GLU A 21 -11.16 -3.62 1.83
N ASN A 22 -11.51 -2.34 2.00
CA ASN A 22 -10.55 -1.27 1.80
C ASN A 22 -9.91 -0.92 3.14
N GLU A 23 -8.77 -1.52 3.45
CA GLU A 23 -8.09 -1.32 4.74
C GLU A 23 -7.54 0.10 4.88
N CYS A 24 -7.27 0.81 3.77
CA CYS A 24 -6.81 2.20 3.79
C CYS A 24 -7.79 3.17 4.45
N LYS A 25 -9.08 2.80 4.56
CA LYS A 25 -10.08 3.57 5.33
C LYS A 25 -9.72 3.71 6.81
N TYR A 26 -8.94 2.78 7.36
CA TYR A 26 -8.50 2.79 8.75
C TYR A 26 -7.15 3.49 8.95
N ARG A 27 -6.56 4.04 7.87
CA ARG A 27 -5.25 4.71 7.89
C ARG A 27 -4.15 3.87 8.57
N PRO A 28 -3.89 2.64 8.08
CA PRO A 28 -2.94 1.71 8.72
C PRO A 28 -1.46 2.08 8.49
N CYS A 29 -1.17 2.94 7.51
CA CYS A 29 0.19 3.33 7.13
C CYS A 29 0.74 4.48 7.98
N ASP A 30 2.04 4.73 7.86
CA ASP A 30 2.69 5.92 8.41
C ASP A 30 2.02 7.21 7.91
N VAL A 31 2.13 8.29 8.69
CA VAL A 31 1.61 9.61 8.32
C VAL A 31 2.29 10.20 7.08
N PHE A 32 3.51 9.75 6.77
CA PHE A 32 4.28 10.10 5.57
C PHE A 32 4.25 9.00 4.50
N ALA A 33 3.21 8.14 4.50
CA ALA A 33 3.01 7.10 3.51
C ALA A 33 1.65 7.20 2.80
N HIS A 34 1.64 6.79 1.54
CA HIS A 34 0.45 6.59 0.73
C HIS A 34 -0.04 5.15 0.91
N CYS A 35 -1.30 5.00 1.33
CA CYS A 35 -1.96 3.70 1.36
C CYS A 35 -2.61 3.41 0.01
N THR A 36 -2.37 2.21 -0.53
CA THR A 36 -2.99 1.71 -1.75
C THR A 36 -3.69 0.40 -1.44
N ASN A 37 -5.00 0.33 -1.67
CA ASN A 37 -5.71 -0.93 -1.54
C ASN A 37 -5.25 -1.89 -2.62
N THR A 38 -5.08 -3.15 -2.24
CA THR A 38 -4.72 -4.23 -3.16
C THR A 38 -5.70 -5.38 -2.97
N LEU A 39 -5.71 -6.33 -3.88
CA LEU A 39 -6.66 -7.42 -3.78
C LEU A 39 -6.33 -8.35 -2.59
N GLY A 40 -7.21 -8.35 -1.58
CA GLY A 40 -7.07 -9.12 -0.35
C GLY A 40 -6.04 -8.56 0.64
N SER A 41 -5.56 -7.32 0.44
CA SER A 41 -4.59 -6.66 1.33
C SER A 41 -4.46 -5.17 1.01
N PHE A 42 -3.48 -4.50 1.59
CA PHE A 42 -3.10 -3.15 1.22
C PHE A 42 -1.58 -3.02 1.18
N GLN A 43 -1.10 -1.97 0.52
CA GLN A 43 0.30 -1.61 0.46
C GLN A 43 0.49 -0.17 0.94
N CYS A 44 1.49 0.02 1.80
CA CYS A 44 1.95 1.34 2.23
C CYS A 44 3.25 1.68 1.51
N THR A 45 3.35 2.90 0.98
CA THR A 45 4.55 3.38 0.30
C THR A 45 4.88 4.77 0.81
N CYS A 46 6.11 5.00 1.30
CA CYS A 46 6.52 6.32 1.76
C CYS A 46 6.42 7.38 0.65
N PHE A 47 6.14 8.62 1.03
CA PHE A 47 6.12 9.74 0.10
C PHE A 47 7.51 10.02 -0.48
N PRO A 48 7.61 10.64 -1.67
CA PRO A 48 8.90 11.10 -2.19
C PRO A 48 9.59 12.00 -1.16
N GLY A 49 10.85 11.76 -0.87
CA GLY A 49 11.55 12.46 0.21
C GLY A 49 11.51 11.75 1.56
N TYR A 50 10.81 10.61 1.66
CA TYR A 50 10.86 9.70 2.81
C TYR A 50 11.25 8.26 2.40
N ASP A 51 12.10 7.63 3.19
CA ASP A 51 12.50 6.23 3.06
C ASP A 51 11.97 5.39 4.23
N GLY A 52 11.59 4.14 3.95
CA GLY A 52 11.01 3.25 4.96
C GLY A 52 10.23 2.08 4.37
N ASP A 53 9.50 1.36 5.22
CA ASP A 53 8.64 0.23 4.85
C ASP A 53 7.17 0.64 4.60
N GLY A 54 6.87 1.94 4.64
CA GLY A 54 5.52 2.48 4.53
C GLY A 54 4.73 2.50 5.86
N PHE A 55 5.17 1.78 6.88
CA PHE A 55 4.62 1.80 8.24
C PHE A 55 5.47 2.65 9.20
N SER A 56 6.74 2.86 8.86
CA SER A 56 7.64 3.81 9.48
C SER A 56 8.42 4.50 8.37
N CYS A 57 8.09 5.75 8.07
CA CYS A 57 8.76 6.56 7.06
C CYS A 57 9.62 7.64 7.72
N GLN A 58 10.89 7.71 7.33
CA GLN A 58 11.83 8.72 7.82
C GLN A 58 12.24 9.62 6.68
N GLU A 59 12.33 10.92 6.93
CA GLU A 59 12.80 11.88 5.93
C GLU A 59 14.16 11.44 5.42
N ASN A 60 14.25 11.22 4.12
CA ASN A 60 15.50 10.88 3.49
C ASN A 60 16.29 12.16 3.26
N VAL A 61 17.06 12.54 4.27
CA VAL A 61 17.96 13.69 4.25
C VAL A 61 19.17 13.36 3.36
N TRP A 62 18.93 13.17 2.07
CA TRP A 62 19.97 13.15 1.05
C TRP A 62 20.37 14.61 0.83
N ASN A 63 21.45 15.00 1.51
CA ASN A 63 22.01 16.34 1.57
C ASN A 63 21.98 17.08 0.21
N GLU A 64 21.11 18.09 0.08
CA GLU A 64 21.32 19.21 -0.86
C GLU A 64 22.05 20.39 -0.19
N ASP A 65 22.62 20.19 1.01
CA ASP A 65 23.47 21.16 1.72
C ASP A 65 24.95 20.71 1.79
N PHE A 66 25.55 20.38 0.65
CA PHE A 66 27.01 20.41 0.50
C PHE A 66 27.43 21.12 -0.78
#